data_AF-A0A8S3YNQ2-F1
#
_entry.id   AF-A0A8S3YNQ2-F1
#
_cell.length_a   1.000
_cell.length_b   1.000
_cell.length_c   1.000
_cell.angle_alpha   90.00
_cell.angle_beta   90.00
_cell.angle_gamma   90.00
#
_symmetry.space_group_name_H-M   'P 1'
#
loop_
_entity.id
_entity.type
_entity.pdbx_description
1 polymer ?
#
loop_
_entity_poly.entity_id
_entity_poly.type
_entity_poly.pdbx_seq_one_letter_code
_entity_poly.pdbx_strand_id
1 'polypeptide(L)'
;MIKTIRLGMQHIEAILPSDPTLKIIHLVRDPRAIINSRLGLRLKGEIIEYNNLCNPIMEDLEKSKEISKLFPGSILTVRYEDLAKAPIVAARQIYSFLELKMSSLIEQYIWNITHADLSEFNSFGTLRQDSTKTANAWRHKLDYQTILDIEKTCTGLLEVLGYRLFQSEDAVRNLNLSSTYRLIDPDLMKLSI
;
A
#
# COMPACT_ATOMS: atom_id res chain seq x y z
N MET A 1 20.43 0.17 1.18
CA MET A 1 18.96 0.03 1.01
C MET A 1 18.71 -1.12 0.04
N ILE A 2 17.90 -2.11 0.44
CA ILE A 2 17.55 -3.26 -0.40
C ILE A 2 16.04 -3.24 -0.61
N LYS A 3 15.59 -3.38 -1.87
CA LYS A 3 14.17 -3.55 -2.20
C LYS A 3 13.90 -5.02 -2.50
N THR A 4 12.90 -5.60 -1.86
CA THR A 4 12.43 -6.96 -2.12
C THR A 4 10.97 -6.92 -2.59
N ILE A 5 10.57 -7.90 -3.42
CA ILE A 5 9.21 -7.97 -3.99
C ILE A 5 8.41 -9.19 -3.50
N ARG A 6 9.07 -10.14 -2.83
CA ARG A 6 8.50 -11.42 -2.39
C ARG A 6 9.15 -11.89 -1.07
N LEU A 7 9.40 -10.96 -0.16
CA LEU A 7 9.90 -11.26 1.16
C LEU A 7 8.77 -10.99 2.16
N GLY A 8 8.19 -12.06 2.72
CA GLY A 8 7.20 -11.93 3.78
C GLY A 8 7.84 -11.65 5.14
N MET A 9 7.05 -11.09 6.05
CA MET A 9 7.49 -10.60 7.36
C MET A 9 7.97 -11.72 8.30
N GLN A 10 7.54 -12.96 8.08
CA GLN A 10 8.07 -14.14 8.78
C GLN A 10 9.59 -14.31 8.65
N HIS A 11 10.17 -13.86 7.53
CA HIS A 11 11.63 -13.92 7.34
C HIS A 11 12.36 -12.80 8.07
N ILE A 12 11.69 -11.67 8.28
CA ILE A 12 12.25 -10.51 9.00
C ILE A 12 12.46 -10.85 10.47
N GLU A 13 11.55 -11.62 11.07
CA GLU A 13 11.66 -12.13 12.45
C GLU A 13 12.98 -12.91 12.66
N ALA A 14 13.44 -13.64 11.65
CA ALA A 14 14.70 -14.38 11.71
C ALA A 14 15.95 -13.51 11.51
N ILE A 15 15.83 -12.38 10.82
CA ILE A 15 16.98 -11.53 10.44
C ILE A 15 17.27 -10.48 11.52
N LEU A 16 16.25 -9.86 12.09
CA LEU A 16 16.40 -8.76 13.07
C LEU A 16 17.26 -9.09 14.29
N PRO A 17 17.22 -10.31 14.88
CA PRO A 17 18.11 -10.65 15.98
C PRO A 17 19.61 -10.57 15.62
N SER A 18 19.95 -10.77 14.35
CA SER A 18 21.33 -10.74 13.86
C SER A 18 21.80 -9.33 13.48
N ASP A 19 20.87 -8.42 13.18
CA ASP A 19 21.15 -7.00 12.94
C ASP A 19 20.05 -6.11 13.54
N PRO A 20 20.18 -5.72 14.81
CA PRO A 20 19.21 -4.85 15.49
C PRO A 20 19.15 -3.43 14.91
N THR A 21 20.11 -3.02 14.07
CA THR A 21 20.11 -1.70 13.43
C THR A 21 19.26 -1.65 12.15
N LEU A 22 18.82 -2.81 11.66
CA LEU A 22 18.03 -2.93 10.46
C LEU A 22 16.65 -2.26 10.63
N LYS A 23 16.36 -1.33 9.71
CA LYS A 23 15.05 -0.66 9.60
C LYS A 23 14.27 -1.25 8.41
N ILE A 24 13.01 -1.61 8.63
CA ILE A 24 12.14 -2.23 7.65
C ILE A 24 10.97 -1.31 7.32
N ILE A 25 10.76 -1.04 6.04
CA ILE A 25 9.58 -0.34 5.54
C ILE A 25 8.63 -1.38 4.95
N HIS A 26 7.54 -1.66 5.65
CA HIS A 26 6.52 -2.62 5.24
C HIS A 26 5.45 -1.92 4.39
N LEU A 27 5.55 -2.04 3.06
CA LEU A 27 4.61 -1.41 2.13
C LEU A 27 3.37 -2.30 1.94
N VAL A 28 2.20 -1.77 2.26
CA VAL A 28 0.90 -2.43 2.06
C VAL A 28 0.07 -1.68 1.01
N ARG A 29 -0.86 -2.36 0.36
CA ARG A 29 -1.65 -1.78 -0.74
C ARG A 29 -3.07 -2.35 -0.75
N ASP A 30 -4.02 -1.57 -1.26
CA ASP A 30 -5.42 -1.98 -1.41
C ASP A 30 -5.54 -3.28 -2.23
N PRO A 31 -6.13 -4.37 -1.69
CA PRO A 31 -6.27 -5.62 -2.42
C PRO A 31 -7.07 -5.47 -3.73
N ARG A 32 -8.04 -4.54 -3.78
CA ARG A 32 -8.79 -4.23 -5.02
C ARG A 32 -7.86 -3.66 -6.09
N ALA A 33 -6.94 -2.79 -5.70
CA ALA A 33 -5.93 -2.24 -6.59
C ALA A 33 -4.91 -3.29 -7.06
N ILE A 34 -4.49 -4.19 -6.17
CA ILE A 34 -3.60 -5.31 -6.50
C ILE A 34 -4.26 -6.23 -7.53
N ILE A 35 -5.52 -6.60 -7.31
CA ILE A 35 -6.26 -7.50 -8.21
C ILE A 35 -6.43 -6.88 -9.59
N ASN A 36 -6.84 -5.60 -9.66
CA ASN A 36 -6.91 -4.86 -10.92
C ASN A 36 -5.55 -4.87 -11.67
N SER A 37 -4.44 -4.72 -10.94
CA SER A 37 -3.10 -4.77 -11.54
C SER A 37 -2.72 -6.17 -12.03
N ARG A 38 -3.17 -7.23 -11.36
CA ARG A 38 -2.88 -8.62 -11.74
C ARG A 38 -3.74 -9.06 -12.91
N LEU A 39 -5.01 -8.68 -12.95
CA LEU A 39 -5.94 -8.99 -14.04
C LEU A 39 -5.42 -8.58 -15.42
N GLY A 40 -4.75 -7.43 -15.51
CA GLY A 40 -4.13 -6.96 -16.76
C GLY A 40 -2.94 -7.79 -17.27
N LEU A 41 -2.46 -8.75 -16.48
CA LEU A 41 -1.29 -9.60 -16.79
C LEU A 41 -1.66 -11.08 -16.93
N ARG A 42 -2.94 -11.44 -16.77
CA ARG A 42 -3.38 -12.85 -16.75
C ARG A 42 -3.58 -13.43 -18.15
N LEU A 43 -3.34 -14.73 -18.25
CA LEU A 43 -3.81 -15.55 -19.36
C LEU A 43 -5.32 -15.80 -19.20
N LYS A 44 -6.05 -15.89 -20.32
CA LYS A 44 -7.50 -16.15 -20.29
C LYS A 44 -7.80 -17.46 -19.55
N GLY A 45 -8.73 -17.42 -18.58
CA GLY A 45 -9.25 -18.60 -17.88
C GLY A 45 -8.70 -18.82 -16.45
N GLU A 46 -7.80 -17.98 -15.97
CA GLU A 46 -7.27 -18.09 -14.61
C GLU A 46 -8.31 -17.61 -13.57
N ILE A 47 -8.73 -18.49 -12.66
CA ILE A 47 -9.66 -18.17 -11.56
C ILE A 47 -8.93 -17.30 -10.53
N ILE A 48 -9.57 -16.24 -10.00
CA ILE A 48 -9.00 -15.43 -8.92
C ILE A 48 -9.50 -15.96 -7.59
N GLU A 49 -8.60 -16.51 -6.78
CA GLU A 49 -8.88 -16.78 -5.38
C GLU A 49 -8.41 -15.58 -4.54
N TYR A 50 -9.35 -14.71 -4.16
CA TYR A 50 -9.04 -13.50 -3.39
C TYR A 50 -8.43 -13.82 -2.01
N ASN A 51 -8.76 -14.96 -1.41
CA ASN A 51 -8.16 -15.45 -0.16
C ASN A 51 -6.64 -15.63 -0.28
N ASN A 52 -6.15 -16.13 -1.41
CA ASN A 52 -4.70 -16.33 -1.64
C ASN A 52 -3.95 -15.00 -1.79
N LEU A 53 -4.68 -13.88 -1.92
CA LEU A 53 -4.11 -12.54 -1.82
C LEU A 53 -4.22 -12.00 -0.40
N CYS A 54 -5.41 -12.07 0.20
CA CYS A 54 -5.69 -11.33 1.43
C CYS A 54 -5.15 -12.01 2.69
N ASN A 55 -5.12 -13.34 2.73
CA ASN A 55 -4.58 -14.07 3.90
C ASN A 55 -3.08 -13.83 4.09
N PRO A 56 -2.21 -13.95 3.05
CA PRO A 56 -0.79 -13.66 3.23
C PRO A 56 -0.50 -12.22 3.67
N ILE A 57 -1.28 -11.24 3.19
CA ILE A 57 -1.13 -9.84 3.63
C ILE A 57 -1.52 -9.71 5.10
N MET A 58 -2.60 -10.36 5.54
CA MET A 58 -2.99 -10.37 6.95
C MET A 58 -1.94 -11.02 7.84
N GLU A 59 -1.37 -12.15 7.41
CA GLU A 59 -0.28 -12.82 8.13
C GLU A 59 0.96 -11.92 8.24
N ASP A 60 1.33 -11.24 7.15
CA ASP A 60 2.43 -10.26 7.15
C ASP A 60 2.16 -9.09 8.11
N LEU A 61 0.92 -8.62 8.19
CA LEU A 61 0.51 -7.56 9.12
C LEU A 61 0.62 -8.00 10.59
N GLU A 62 0.11 -9.18 10.94
CA GLU A 62 0.21 -9.71 12.30
C GLU A 62 1.67 -9.96 12.69
N LYS A 63 2.48 -10.51 11.78
CA LYS A 63 3.92 -10.67 12.00
C LYS A 63 4.64 -9.33 12.17
N SER A 64 4.29 -8.35 11.35
CA SER A 64 4.81 -6.99 11.49
C SER A 64 4.49 -6.37 12.86
N LYS A 65 3.29 -6.63 13.41
CA LYS A 65 2.88 -6.20 14.75
C LYS A 65 3.66 -6.93 15.85
N GLU A 66 3.83 -8.25 15.74
CA GLU A 66 4.63 -9.05 16.68
C GLU A 66 6.08 -8.56 16.74
N ILE A 67 6.71 -8.42 15.57
CA ILE A 67 8.09 -7.95 15.46
C ILE A 67 8.23 -6.53 16.01
N SER A 68 7.26 -5.64 15.75
CA SER A 68 7.28 -4.26 16.28
C SER A 68 7.22 -4.20 17.81
N LYS A 69 6.60 -5.20 18.46
CA LYS A 69 6.61 -5.32 19.93
C LYS A 69 7.97 -5.80 20.46
N LEU A 70 8.61 -6.73 19.77
CA LEU A 70 9.92 -7.29 20.15
C LEU A 70 11.07 -6.33 19.86
N PHE A 71 10.97 -5.58 18.76
CA PHE A 71 11.99 -4.64 18.28
C PHE A 71 11.35 -3.27 18.01
N PRO A 72 11.04 -2.48 19.06
CA PRO A 72 10.41 -1.18 18.90
C PRO A 72 11.21 -0.25 17.99
N GLY A 73 10.53 0.40 17.04
CA GLY A 73 11.18 1.33 16.09
C GLY A 73 11.96 0.67 14.96
N SER A 74 11.87 -0.66 14.77
CA SER A 74 12.51 -1.38 13.65
C SER A 74 11.63 -1.46 12.39
N ILE A 75 10.31 -1.24 12.51
CA ILE A 75 9.35 -1.34 11.40
C ILE A 75 8.55 -0.06 11.26
N LEU A 76 8.39 0.39 10.01
CA LEU A 76 7.41 1.37 9.59
C LEU A 76 6.49 0.76 8.52
N THR A 77 5.20 0.62 8.82
CA THR A 77 4.22 0.21 7.81
C THR A 77 3.66 1.43 7.08
N VAL A 78 3.59 1.35 5.76
CA VAL A 78 3.15 2.46 4.91
C VAL A 78 2.12 1.96 3.90
N ARG A 79 0.97 2.64 3.77
CA ARG A 79 0.02 2.38 2.68
C ARG A 79 0.48 3.06 1.40
N TYR A 80 0.40 2.31 0.31
CA TYR A 80 0.69 2.81 -1.03
C TYR A 80 -0.18 4.01 -1.40
N GLU A 81 -1.44 4.03 -0.98
CA GLU A 81 -2.42 5.07 -1.28
C GLU A 81 -2.09 6.38 -0.56
N ASP A 82 -1.53 6.31 0.66
CA ASP A 82 -1.03 7.48 1.39
C ASP A 82 0.22 8.05 0.71
N LEU A 83 1.15 7.18 0.29
CA LEU A 83 2.32 7.57 -0.51
C LEU A 83 1.91 8.23 -1.83
N ALA A 84 0.89 7.69 -2.49
CA ALA A 84 0.41 8.20 -3.76
C ALA A 84 -0.31 9.54 -3.62
N LYS A 85 -1.07 9.74 -2.54
CA LYS A 85 -1.85 10.95 -2.32
C LYS A 85 -1.06 12.09 -1.68
N ALA A 86 -0.13 11.78 -0.80
CA ALA A 86 0.68 12.76 -0.08
C ALA A 86 2.17 12.38 -0.08
N PRO A 87 2.81 12.33 -1.26
CA PRO A 87 4.15 11.75 -1.42
C PRO A 87 5.22 12.45 -0.58
N ILE A 88 5.16 13.78 -0.46
CA ILE A 88 6.12 14.55 0.35
C ILE A 88 5.95 14.24 1.85
N VAL A 89 4.71 14.14 2.33
CA VAL A 89 4.45 13.87 3.75
C VAL A 89 4.87 12.45 4.12
N ALA A 90 4.51 11.47 3.30
CA ALA A 90 4.91 10.08 3.50
C ALA A 90 6.43 9.90 3.37
N ALA A 91 7.09 10.62 2.45
CA ALA A 91 8.55 10.63 2.36
C ALA A 91 9.21 11.20 3.62
N ARG A 92 8.72 12.32 4.16
CA ARG A 92 9.24 12.87 5.42
C ARG A 92 9.09 11.88 6.58
N GLN A 93 7.97 11.16 6.66
CA GLN A 93 7.77 10.10 7.66
C GLN A 93 8.80 8.98 7.51
N ILE A 94 9.06 8.52 6.29
CA ILE A 94 10.08 7.50 6.00
C ILE A 94 11.48 8.00 6.39
N TYR A 95 11.86 9.22 5.99
CA TYR A 95 13.16 9.79 6.33
C TYR A 95 13.34 9.93 7.85
N SER A 96 12.30 10.40 8.55
CA SER A 96 12.32 10.48 10.01
C SER A 96 12.50 9.11 10.67
N PHE A 97 11.82 8.08 10.17
CA PHE A 97 11.95 6.70 10.67
C PHE A 97 13.35 6.11 10.45
N LEU A 98 13.96 6.43 9.30
CA LEU A 98 15.32 6.04 8.97
C LEU A 98 16.39 6.89 9.65
N GLU A 99 15.99 7.88 10.45
CA GLU A 99 16.90 8.83 11.13
C GLU A 99 17.77 9.61 10.12
N LEU A 100 17.21 9.89 8.94
CA LEU A 100 17.86 10.63 7.85
C LEU A 100 17.27 12.03 7.70
N LYS A 101 18.10 12.98 7.29
CA LYS A 101 17.66 14.33 6.92
C LYS A 101 17.20 14.37 5.46
N MET A 102 15.97 14.83 5.23
CA MET A 102 15.45 15.07 3.89
C MET A 102 15.88 16.46 3.41
N SER A 103 16.61 16.53 2.30
CA SER A 103 17.03 17.80 1.70
C SER A 103 15.94 18.36 0.78
N SER A 104 15.97 19.68 0.56
CA SER A 104 15.07 20.36 -0.40
C SER A 104 15.15 19.76 -1.80
N LEU A 105 16.34 19.32 -2.24
CA LEU A 105 16.54 18.66 -3.53
C LEU A 105 15.76 17.34 -3.63
N ILE A 106 15.72 16.55 -2.55
CA ILE A 106 14.94 15.31 -2.51
C ILE A 106 13.45 15.62 -2.52
N GLU A 107 12.99 16.64 -1.79
CA GLU A 107 11.57 17.04 -1.81
C GLU A 107 11.14 17.42 -3.23
N GLN A 108 11.94 18.25 -3.91
CA GLN A 108 11.69 18.65 -5.30
C GLN A 108 11.72 17.46 -6.26
N TYR A 109 12.68 16.55 -6.10
CA TYR A 109 12.74 15.34 -6.91
C TYR A 109 11.47 14.49 -6.77
N ILE A 110 11.02 14.24 -5.53
CA ILE A 110 9.79 13.48 -5.25
C ILE A 110 8.58 14.18 -5.86
N TRP A 111 8.48 15.50 -5.71
CA TRP A 111 7.41 16.28 -6.32
C TRP A 111 7.37 16.10 -7.85
N ASN A 112 8.53 16.24 -8.50
CA ASN A 112 8.65 16.16 -9.95
C ASN A 112 8.30 14.78 -10.50
N ILE A 113 8.72 13.69 -9.87
CA ILE A 113 8.41 12.34 -10.37
C ILE A 113 6.95 11.91 -10.12
N THR A 114 6.28 12.55 -9.15
CA THR A 114 4.87 12.25 -8.78
C THR A 114 3.85 13.16 -9.49
N HIS A 115 4.32 14.25 -10.10
CA HIS A 115 3.54 15.20 -10.92
C HIS A 115 4.20 15.41 -12.30
N ALA A 116 4.81 14.35 -12.83
CA ALA A 116 5.59 14.42 -14.06
C ALA A 116 4.71 14.69 -15.28
N ASP A 117 5.19 15.53 -16.20
CA ASP A 117 4.61 15.61 -17.54
C ASP A 117 5.05 14.38 -18.35
N LEU A 118 4.09 13.58 -18.84
CA LEU A 118 4.32 12.20 -19.29
C LEU A 118 4.42 12.09 -20.81
N SER A 119 5.44 12.69 -21.42
CA SER A 119 5.73 12.47 -22.85
C SER A 119 6.24 11.05 -23.16
N GLU A 120 6.73 10.31 -22.15
CA GLU A 120 7.22 8.93 -22.27
C GLU A 120 6.61 8.01 -21.18
N PHE A 121 5.28 7.82 -21.25
CA PHE A 121 4.57 7.01 -20.25
C PHE A 121 4.90 5.51 -20.35
N ASN A 122 5.42 4.94 -19.26
CA ASN A 122 5.54 3.49 -19.04
C ASN A 122 4.69 3.06 -17.85
N SER A 123 3.80 2.07 -18.05
CA SER A 123 2.93 1.49 -17.01
C SER A 123 3.71 0.99 -15.79
N PHE A 124 4.95 0.51 -15.98
CA PHE A 124 5.84 0.05 -14.91
C PHE A 124 6.88 1.10 -14.47
N GLY A 125 6.89 2.27 -15.11
CA GLY A 125 7.78 3.38 -14.77
C GLY A 125 7.47 3.99 -13.40
N THR A 126 8.44 4.72 -12.84
CA THR A 126 8.29 5.45 -11.57
C THR A 126 7.62 6.82 -11.75
N LEU A 127 7.56 7.34 -12.99
CA LEU A 127 6.94 8.61 -13.33
C LEU A 127 5.41 8.47 -13.35
N ARG A 128 4.73 9.43 -12.72
CA ARG A 128 3.27 9.56 -12.71
C ARG A 128 2.89 11.02 -12.89
N GLN A 129 1.90 11.28 -13.76
CA GLN A 129 1.27 12.60 -13.87
C GLN A 129 0.35 12.87 -12.68
N ASP A 130 -0.31 11.83 -12.19
CA ASP A 130 -1.10 11.86 -10.96
C ASP A 130 -1.04 10.48 -10.29
N SER A 131 -0.23 10.38 -9.24
CA SER A 131 -0.10 9.17 -8.42
C SER A 131 -1.42 8.80 -7.73
N THR A 132 -2.23 9.77 -7.32
CA THR A 132 -3.53 9.56 -6.67
C THR A 132 -4.52 8.90 -7.63
N LYS A 133 -4.63 9.41 -8.86
CA LYS A 133 -5.46 8.83 -9.91
C LYS A 133 -5.01 7.40 -10.25
N THR A 134 -3.71 7.17 -10.29
CA THR A 134 -3.14 5.83 -10.56
C THR A 134 -3.50 4.85 -9.45
N ALA A 135 -3.40 5.26 -8.18
CA ALA A 135 -3.76 4.43 -7.04
C ALA A 135 -5.25 4.07 -7.01
N ASN A 136 -6.13 4.98 -7.45
CA ASN A 136 -7.58 4.80 -7.48
C ASN A 136 -8.12 4.25 -8.81
N ALA A 137 -7.28 3.90 -9.77
CA ALA A 137 -7.72 3.48 -11.10
C ALA A 137 -8.62 2.23 -11.11
N TRP A 138 -8.49 1.36 -10.10
CA TRP A 138 -9.33 0.17 -9.93
C TRP A 138 -10.82 0.54 -9.80
N ARG A 139 -11.13 1.72 -9.27
CA ARG A 139 -12.50 2.22 -9.04
C ARG A 139 -13.31 2.43 -10.31
N HIS A 140 -12.69 2.44 -11.48
CA HIS A 140 -13.39 2.49 -12.78
C HIS A 140 -13.03 1.32 -13.70
N LYS A 141 -11.98 0.57 -13.39
CA LYS A 141 -11.51 -0.54 -14.23
C LYS A 141 -12.11 -1.89 -13.87
N LEU A 142 -12.42 -2.10 -12.59
CA LEU A 142 -13.13 -3.29 -12.14
C LEU A 142 -14.64 -3.08 -12.28
N ASP A 143 -15.35 -4.11 -12.71
CA ASP A 143 -16.80 -4.15 -12.60
C ASP A 143 -17.22 -4.19 -11.12
N TYR A 144 -18.42 -3.71 -10.83
CA TYR A 144 -18.88 -3.57 -9.46
C TYR A 144 -19.03 -4.92 -8.73
N GLN A 145 -19.40 -5.98 -9.45
CA GLN A 145 -19.54 -7.32 -8.86
C GLN A 145 -18.19 -7.85 -8.39
N THR A 146 -17.15 -7.72 -9.21
CA THR A 146 -15.77 -8.06 -8.81
C THR A 146 -15.35 -7.28 -7.57
N ILE A 147 -15.69 -5.99 -7.46
CA ILE A 147 -15.36 -5.19 -6.27
C ILE A 147 -16.09 -5.73 -5.04
N LEU A 148 -17.39 -6.03 -5.15
CA LEU A 148 -18.16 -6.61 -4.05
C LEU A 148 -17.60 -7.97 -3.59
N ASP A 149 -17.21 -8.82 -4.52
CA ASP A 149 -16.65 -10.13 -4.19
C ASP A 149 -15.32 -9.98 -3.45
N ILE A 150 -14.46 -9.04 -3.88
CA ILE A 150 -13.21 -8.72 -3.18
C ILE A 150 -13.48 -8.15 -1.80
N GLU A 151 -14.40 -7.18 -1.69
CA GLU A 151 -14.75 -6.56 -0.41
C GLU A 151 -15.29 -7.60 0.56
N LYS A 152 -16.15 -8.51 0.11
CA LYS A 152 -16.70 -9.61 0.91
C LYS A 152 -15.62 -10.59 1.36
N THR A 153 -14.69 -10.96 0.48
CA THR A 153 -13.63 -11.91 0.82
C THR A 153 -12.56 -11.28 1.72
N CYS A 154 -12.23 -10.01 1.50
CA CYS A 154 -11.12 -9.32 2.15
C CYS A 154 -11.58 -8.31 3.21
N THR A 155 -12.82 -8.40 3.71
CA THR A 155 -13.41 -7.44 4.67
C THR A 155 -12.48 -7.13 5.83
N GLY A 156 -12.01 -8.17 6.55
CA GLY A 156 -11.16 -7.98 7.72
C GLY A 156 -9.85 -7.27 7.37
N LEU A 157 -9.22 -7.62 6.24
CA LEU A 157 -7.99 -6.95 5.79
C LEU A 157 -8.23 -5.49 5.44
N LEU A 158 -9.34 -5.20 4.75
CA LEU A 158 -9.71 -3.84 4.36
C LEU A 158 -9.95 -2.98 5.60
N GLU A 159 -10.63 -3.50 6.61
CA GLU A 159 -10.87 -2.82 7.88
C GLU A 159 -9.57 -2.56 8.65
N VAL A 160 -8.70 -3.56 8.81
CA VAL A 160 -7.38 -3.43 9.47
C VAL A 160 -6.54 -2.33 8.81
N LEU A 161 -6.57 -2.25 7.49
CA LEU A 161 -5.81 -1.27 6.71
C LEU A 161 -6.55 0.07 6.56
N GLY A 162 -7.74 0.22 7.15
CA GLY A 162 -8.52 1.46 7.13
C GLY A 162 -9.06 1.83 5.74
N TYR A 163 -9.27 0.84 4.87
CA TYR A 163 -9.93 1.02 3.58
C TYR A 163 -11.45 1.05 3.75
N ARG A 164 -12.08 1.92 2.96
CA ARG A 164 -13.53 2.07 2.91
C ARG A 164 -14.15 0.92 2.11
N LEU A 165 -15.17 0.29 2.68
CA LEU A 165 -16.11 -0.58 1.98
C LEU A 165 -17.21 0.27 1.35
N PHE A 166 -17.52 0.03 0.08
CA PHE A 166 -18.49 0.84 -0.65
C PHE A 166 -19.85 0.16 -0.70
N GLN A 167 -20.91 0.92 -0.42
CA GLN A 167 -22.28 0.39 -0.33
C GLN A 167 -23.03 0.43 -1.66
N SER A 168 -22.50 1.14 -2.67
CA SER A 168 -23.10 1.27 -4.00
C SER A 168 -22.03 1.48 -5.07
N GLU A 169 -22.38 1.15 -6.31
CA GLU A 169 -21.51 1.42 -7.47
C GLU A 169 -21.22 2.91 -7.60
N ASP A 170 -22.22 3.79 -7.44
CA ASP A 170 -22.03 5.23 -7.48
C ASP A 170 -21.00 5.71 -6.45
N ALA A 171 -21.01 5.14 -5.24
CA ALA A 171 -20.03 5.45 -4.23
C ALA A 171 -18.62 4.98 -4.64
N VAL A 172 -18.50 3.79 -5.25
CA VAL A 172 -17.23 3.31 -5.82
C VAL A 172 -16.76 4.25 -6.93
N ARG A 173 -17.63 4.73 -7.83
CA ARG A 173 -17.21 5.57 -8.96
C ARG A 173 -16.92 7.02 -8.56
N ASN A 174 -17.39 7.48 -7.41
CA ASN A 174 -17.18 8.85 -6.93
C ASN A 174 -15.74 9.08 -6.41
N LEU A 175 -14.83 9.57 -7.26
CA LEU A 175 -13.43 9.84 -6.87
C LEU A 175 -13.24 10.92 -5.80
N ASN A 176 -14.26 11.76 -5.53
CA ASN A 176 -14.21 12.71 -4.41
C ASN A 176 -14.40 12.01 -3.06
N LEU A 177 -14.98 10.81 -3.03
CA LEU A 177 -15.07 9.97 -1.84
C LEU A 177 -13.76 9.19 -1.67
N SER A 178 -13.04 9.41 -0.56
CA SER A 178 -11.77 8.71 -0.30
C SER A 178 -11.95 7.20 -0.17
N SER A 179 -11.01 6.43 -0.74
CA SER A 179 -10.91 4.97 -0.59
C SER A 179 -10.39 4.53 0.78
N THR A 180 -9.84 5.46 1.58
CA THR A 180 -9.42 5.25 2.97
C THR A 180 -10.23 6.15 3.92
N TYR A 181 -10.42 5.71 5.16
CA TYR A 181 -11.12 6.50 6.20
C TYR A 181 -10.28 7.65 6.74
N ARG A 182 -8.95 7.47 6.83
CA ARG A 182 -7.99 8.48 7.29
C ARG A 182 -6.86 8.61 6.28
N LEU A 183 -6.39 9.85 6.07
CA LEU A 183 -5.20 10.13 5.29
C LEU A 183 -3.99 10.07 6.20
N ILE A 184 -3.00 9.25 5.82
CA ILE A 184 -1.79 9.00 6.63
C ILE A 184 -2.21 8.57 8.03
N ASP A 185 -2.68 7.33 8.14
CA ASP A 185 -3.22 6.83 9.40
C ASP A 185 -2.08 6.64 10.43
N PRO A 186 -1.98 7.47 11.49
CA PRO A 186 -0.96 7.31 12.52
C PRO A 186 -1.19 6.04 13.36
N ASP A 187 -2.38 5.45 13.21
CA ASP A 187 -2.84 4.21 13.82
C ASP A 187 -2.92 3.09 12.79
N LEU A 188 -2.28 3.21 11.62
CA LEU A 188 -2.18 2.10 10.67
C LEU A 188 -1.60 0.87 11.38
N MET A 189 -2.33 -0.24 11.36
CA MET A 189 -2.07 -1.47 12.15
C MET A 189 -2.29 -1.39 13.66
N LYS A 190 -2.61 -0.22 14.23
CA LYS A 190 -3.15 -0.13 15.60
C LYS A 190 -4.66 -0.36 15.54
N LEU A 191 -5.05 -1.60 15.29
CA LEU A 191 -6.38 -1.99 15.71
C LEU A 191 -6.43 -1.99 17.24
N SER A 192 -7.38 -1.20 17.74
CA SER A 192 -7.86 -1.17 19.12
C SER A 192 -8.10 -2.59 19.63
N ILE A 193 -7.66 -2.78 20.87
CA ILE A 193 -7.96 -3.91 21.77
C ILE A 193 -9.45 -4.27 21.70
#